data_AF-X1EB41-F1
#
_entry.id   AF-X1EB41-F1
#
_cell.length_a   1.000
_cell.length_b   1.000
_cell.length_c   1.000
_cell.angle_alpha   90.00
_cell.angle_beta   90.00
_cell.angle_gamma   90.00
#
_symmetry.space_group_name_H-M   'P 1'
#
loop_
_entity.id
_entity.type
_entity.pdbx_description
1 polymer ?
#
loop_
_entity_poly.entity_id
_entity_poly.type
_entity_poly.pdbx_seq_one_letter_code
_entity_poly.pdbx_strand_id
1 'polypeptide(L)'
;MKKLIYITFLFFVILLSNCSKILDIEPSDRITGIWSSEDLVKAYVNGSYLSLENGFCFDMWGCLTDEMHAVHDAGTWEVQRGDLTADNLETTSRGNVRPTFNKWSLVYSQIRNNVEFFE
;
A
#
# COMPACT_ATOMS: atom_id res chain seq x y z
N MET A 1 -56.64 -19.28 -4.39
CA MET A 1 -55.61 -18.28 -4.75
C MET A 1 -54.60 -18.04 -3.62
N LYS A 2 -55.01 -17.77 -2.37
CA LYS A 2 -54.06 -17.54 -1.24
C LYS A 2 -53.03 -18.67 -1.01
N LYS A 3 -53.44 -19.94 -1.13
CA LYS A 3 -52.53 -21.11 -1.00
C LYS A 3 -51.45 -21.16 -2.08
N LEU A 4 -51.78 -20.75 -3.31
CA LEU A 4 -50.82 -20.67 -4.42
C LEU A 4 -49.79 -19.56 -4.19
N ILE A 5 -50.19 -18.44 -3.59
CA ILE A 5 -49.31 -17.33 -3.21
C ILE A 5 -48.31 -17.78 -2.14
N TYR A 6 -48.75 -18.52 -1.11
CA TYR A 6 -47.86 -19.04 -0.08
C TYR A 6 -46.84 -20.05 -0.64
N ILE A 7 -47.25 -20.91 -1.59
CA ILE A 7 -46.35 -21.88 -2.23
C ILE A 7 -45.30 -21.17 -3.10
N THR A 8 -45.71 -20.15 -3.86
CA THR A 8 -44.76 -19.37 -4.68
C THR A 8 -43.79 -18.57 -3.83
N PHE A 9 -44.26 -17.98 -2.72
CA PHE A 9 -43.40 -17.27 -1.77
C PHE A 9 -42.38 -18.21 -1.12
N LEU A 10 -42.82 -19.40 -0.69
CA LEU A 10 -41.92 -20.41 -0.10
C LEU A 10 -40.85 -20.86 -1.10
N PHE A 11 -41.23 -21.09 -2.36
CA PHE A 11 -40.29 -21.45 -3.41
C PHE A 11 -39.25 -20.35 -3.67
N PHE A 12 -39.68 -19.08 -3.63
CA PHE A 12 -38.80 -17.93 -3.78
C PHE A 12 -37.78 -17.81 -2.63
N VAL A 13 -38.21 -18.03 -1.38
CA VAL A 13 -37.32 -18.03 -0.20
C VAL A 13 -36.27 -19.15 -0.29
N ILE A 14 -36.65 -20.35 -0.75
CA ILE A 14 -35.72 -21.47 -0.94
C ILE A 14 -34.70 -21.16 -2.03
N LEU A 15 -35.10 -20.52 -3.14
CA LEU A 15 -34.17 -20.13 -4.20
C LEU A 15 -33.15 -19.08 -3.73
N LEU A 16 -33.53 -18.14 -2.86
CA LEU A 16 -32.63 -17.13 -2.31
C LEU A 16 -31.63 -17.71 -1.28
N SER A 17 -31.97 -18.83 -0.62
CA SER A 17 -31.10 -19.43 0.41
C SER A 17 -29.78 -20.02 -0.12
N ASN A 18 -29.67 -20.29 -1.43
CA ASN A 18 -28.46 -20.83 -2.07
C ASN A 18 -27.51 -19.74 -2.63
N CYS A 19 -27.85 -18.46 -2.49
CA CYS A 19 -27.07 -17.34 -3.04
C CYS A 19 -26.02 -16.77 -2.06
N SER A 20 -25.67 -17.48 -0.98
CA SER A 20 -24.63 -17.02 -0.04
C SER A 20 -23.23 -17.07 -0.66
N LYS A 21 -22.95 -18.07 -1.50
CA LYS A 21 -21.62 -18.28 -2.12
C LYS A 21 -21.16 -17.19 -3.08
N ILE A 22 -22.06 -16.32 -3.55
CA ILE A 22 -21.71 -15.16 -4.38
C ILE A 22 -21.19 -14.00 -3.51
N LEU A 23 -21.61 -13.92 -2.26
CA LEU A 23 -21.22 -12.85 -1.34
C LEU A 23 -19.91 -13.18 -0.61
N ASP A 24 -19.62 -14.45 -0.41
CA ASP A 24 -18.42 -14.95 0.26
C ASP A 24 -17.35 -15.47 -0.73
N ILE A 25 -17.14 -14.75 -1.84
CA ILE A 25 -16.06 -15.09 -2.78
C ILE A 25 -14.75 -14.56 -2.22
N GLU A 26 -13.82 -15.47 -1.95
CA GLU A 26 -12.47 -15.07 -1.61
C GLU A 26 -11.82 -14.37 -2.82
N PRO A 27 -11.27 -13.17 -2.64
CA PRO A 27 -10.63 -12.45 -3.73
C PRO A 27 -9.41 -13.21 -4.24
N SER A 28 -9.38 -13.49 -5.55
CA SER A 28 -8.30 -14.22 -6.21
C SER A 28 -7.10 -13.34 -6.61
N ASP A 29 -7.22 -12.03 -6.45
CA ASP A 29 -6.22 -11.02 -6.83
C ASP A 29 -5.29 -10.63 -5.67
N ARG A 30 -5.52 -11.16 -4.47
CA ARG A 30 -4.75 -10.82 -3.26
C ARG A 30 -4.62 -12.02 -2.34
N ILE A 31 -3.58 -11.99 -1.51
CA ILE A 31 -3.39 -12.98 -0.45
C ILE A 31 -4.37 -12.64 0.67
N THR A 32 -5.21 -13.59 1.09
CA THR A 32 -6.06 -13.45 2.27
C THR A 32 -5.58 -14.39 3.39
N GLY A 33 -6.05 -14.16 4.62
CA GLY A 33 -5.77 -15.05 5.74
C GLY A 33 -4.29 -15.09 6.16
N ILE A 34 -3.52 -14.02 5.92
CA ILE A 34 -2.08 -13.92 6.24
C ILE A 34 -1.80 -14.41 7.67
N TRP A 35 -2.63 -14.00 8.63
CA TRP A 35 -2.49 -14.29 10.05
C TRP A 35 -2.78 -15.75 10.46
N SER A 36 -3.31 -16.56 9.54
CA SER A 36 -3.62 -17.98 9.77
C SER A 36 -2.49 -18.94 9.41
N SER A 37 -1.43 -18.45 8.74
CA SER A 37 -0.30 -19.26 8.29
C SER A 37 1.02 -18.69 8.80
N GLU A 38 1.79 -19.48 9.55
CA GLU A 38 3.10 -19.08 10.08
C GLU A 38 4.06 -18.62 8.98
N ASP A 39 4.06 -19.28 7.83
CA ASP A 39 4.94 -18.93 6.71
C ASP A 39 4.55 -17.59 6.07
N LEU A 40 3.25 -17.28 6.01
CA LEU A 40 2.77 -15.99 5.50
C LEU A 40 3.08 -14.86 6.49
N VAL A 41 2.97 -15.11 7.79
CA VAL A 41 3.38 -14.16 8.82
C VAL A 41 4.89 -13.87 8.72
N LYS A 42 5.72 -14.91 8.55
CA LYS A 42 7.17 -14.73 8.32
C LYS A 42 7.45 -13.93 7.05
N ALA A 43 6.76 -14.23 5.96
CA ALA A 43 6.89 -13.49 4.71
C ALA A 43 6.50 -12.02 4.86
N TYR A 44 5.44 -11.73 5.63
CA TYR A 44 5.02 -10.37 5.95
C TYR A 44 6.12 -9.59 6.69
N VAL A 45 6.64 -10.15 7.79
CA VAL A 45 7.69 -9.51 8.60
C VAL A 45 8.98 -9.31 7.78
N ASN A 46 9.40 -10.33 7.03
CA ASN A 46 10.56 -10.22 6.15
C ASN A 46 10.36 -9.14 5.07
N GLY A 47 9.16 -9.05 4.49
CA GLY A 47 8.79 -8.01 3.55
C GLY A 47 8.89 -6.61 4.16
N SER A 48 8.42 -6.44 5.40
CA SER A 48 8.55 -5.19 6.16
C SER A 48 10.02 -4.80 6.35
N TYR A 49 10.91 -5.72 6.71
CA TYR A 49 12.34 -5.43 6.81
C TYR A 49 12.99 -5.11 5.45
N LEU A 50 12.62 -5.82 4.39
CA LEU A 50 13.14 -5.56 3.04
C LEU A 50 12.67 -4.23 2.45
N SER A 51 11.54 -3.70 2.93
CA SER A 51 11.03 -2.39 2.53
C SER A 51 11.86 -1.23 3.08
N LEU A 52 12.64 -1.46 4.14
CA LEU A 52 13.54 -0.47 4.71
C LEU A 52 14.69 -0.25 3.76
N GLU A 53 14.77 0.95 3.20
CA GLU A 53 15.90 1.36 2.40
C GLU A 53 17.19 1.30 3.22
N ASN A 54 18.20 0.67 2.66
CA ASN A 54 19.51 0.48 3.29
C ASN A 54 20.63 0.69 2.27
N GLY A 55 21.83 0.95 2.78
CA GLY A 55 23.01 1.21 1.97
C GLY A 55 23.08 2.63 1.39
N PHE A 56 24.07 2.84 0.52
CA PHE A 56 24.26 4.08 -0.21
C PHE A 56 23.61 3.99 -1.60
N CYS A 57 22.88 5.03 -2.01
CA CYS A 57 22.32 5.17 -3.35
C CYS A 57 22.82 6.48 -3.99
N PHE A 58 22.47 6.70 -5.25
CA PHE A 58 22.93 7.90 -5.97
C PHE A 58 22.26 9.20 -5.48
N ASP A 59 21.02 9.12 -4.97
CA ASP A 59 20.23 10.25 -4.45
C ASP A 59 20.20 10.26 -2.92
N MET A 60 21.35 10.57 -2.31
CA MET A 60 21.45 10.64 -0.84
C MET A 60 20.95 11.99 -0.32
N TRP A 61 20.35 11.99 0.88
CA TRP A 61 19.89 13.23 1.53
C TRP A 61 20.99 14.25 1.77
N GLY A 62 22.26 13.83 1.88
CA GLY A 62 23.40 14.75 1.91
C GLY A 62 23.47 15.68 0.68
N CYS A 63 22.95 15.25 -0.48
CA CYS A 63 22.88 16.07 -1.68
C CYS A 63 21.91 17.27 -1.59
N LEU A 64 21.06 17.29 -0.56
CA LEU A 64 20.16 18.40 -0.25
C LEU A 64 20.78 19.42 0.72
N THR A 65 22.02 19.17 1.15
CA THR A 65 22.78 20.00 2.09
C THR A 65 24.06 20.50 1.41
N ASP A 66 24.86 21.29 2.12
CA ASP A 66 26.18 21.74 1.68
C ASP A 66 27.27 20.66 1.77
N GLU A 67 26.96 19.48 2.32
CA GLU A 67 27.91 18.38 2.49
C GLU A 67 28.19 17.61 1.19
N MET A 68 27.25 17.60 0.23
CA MET A 68 27.39 16.86 -1.02
C MET A 68 26.72 17.59 -2.19
N HIS A 69 27.29 17.44 -3.40
CA HIS A 69 26.70 18.00 -4.62
C HIS A 69 26.24 16.89 -5.58
N ALA A 70 24.94 16.85 -5.84
CA ALA A 70 24.38 16.01 -6.89
C ALA A 70 24.58 16.67 -8.27
N VAL A 71 25.36 16.01 -9.13
CA VAL A 71 25.60 16.45 -10.52
C VAL A 71 24.37 16.18 -11.41
N HIS A 72 23.47 15.30 -10.95
CA HIS A 72 22.20 15.00 -11.60
C HIS A 72 21.08 15.73 -10.88
N ASP A 73 20.16 16.34 -11.63
CA ASP A 73 18.96 16.97 -11.09
C ASP A 73 17.88 15.91 -10.84
N ALA A 74 17.84 15.39 -9.62
CA ALA A 74 16.80 14.47 -9.15
C ALA A 74 15.78 15.18 -8.24
N GLY A 75 15.57 16.49 -8.45
CA GLY A 75 14.82 17.36 -7.56
C GLY A 75 15.68 18.02 -6.47
N THR A 76 17.01 17.97 -6.61
CA THR A 76 17.95 18.60 -5.68
C THR A 76 18.04 20.11 -5.93
N TRP A 77 17.85 20.56 -7.17
CA TRP A 77 18.00 21.97 -7.53
C TRP A 77 16.90 22.86 -6.96
N GLU A 78 15.66 22.39 -6.86
CA GLU A 78 14.57 23.11 -6.19
C GLU A 78 14.91 23.36 -4.72
N VAL A 79 15.49 22.36 -4.04
CA VAL A 79 15.90 22.49 -2.63
C VAL A 79 17.09 23.45 -2.49
N GLN A 80 18.12 23.28 -3.31
CA GLN A 80 19.34 24.09 -3.26
C GLN A 80 19.09 25.57 -3.58
N ARG A 81 18.12 25.87 -4.44
CA ARG A 81 17.72 27.24 -4.77
C ARG A 81 16.75 27.86 -3.76
N GLY A 82 16.17 27.06 -2.86
CA GLY A 82 15.11 27.52 -1.95
C GLY A 82 13.76 27.71 -2.66
N ASP A 83 13.55 27.06 -3.80
CA ASP A 83 12.34 27.15 -4.63
C ASP A 83 11.30 26.07 -4.28
N LEU A 84 11.57 25.24 -3.27
CA LEU A 84 10.64 24.18 -2.85
C LEU A 84 9.39 24.79 -2.18
N THR A 85 8.22 24.43 -2.70
CA THR A 85 6.91 24.79 -2.18
C THR A 85 6.07 23.53 -2.00
N ALA A 86 4.90 23.67 -1.37
CA ALA A 86 3.96 22.55 -1.24
C ALA A 86 3.48 22.02 -2.60
N ASP A 87 3.43 22.90 -3.61
CA ASP A 87 2.88 22.58 -4.93
C ASP A 87 3.87 21.85 -5.84
N ASN A 88 5.17 21.87 -5.54
CA ASN A 88 6.21 21.23 -6.35
C ASN A 88 6.95 20.10 -5.61
N LEU A 89 6.42 19.59 -4.48
CA LEU A 89 7.04 18.49 -3.72
C LEU A 89 7.27 17.21 -4.55
N GLU A 90 6.52 17.02 -5.62
CA GLU A 90 6.67 15.89 -6.55
C GLU A 90 7.99 15.91 -7.31
N THR A 91 8.65 17.07 -7.49
CA THR A 91 9.97 17.16 -8.12
C THR A 91 11.02 16.37 -7.35
N THR A 92 10.84 16.29 -6.02
CA THR A 92 11.71 15.54 -5.10
C THR A 92 11.32 14.06 -4.95
N SER A 93 10.35 13.59 -5.75
CA SER A 93 9.76 12.25 -5.72
C SER A 93 9.92 11.56 -7.08
N ARG A 94 11.16 11.31 -7.52
CA ARG A 94 11.38 10.73 -8.85
C ARG A 94 11.03 9.24 -8.87
N GLY A 95 9.79 8.92 -9.27
CA GLY A 95 9.31 7.57 -9.54
C GLY A 95 8.41 6.98 -8.46
N ASN A 96 7.39 6.23 -8.88
CA ASN A 96 6.33 5.70 -8.02
C ASN A 96 6.78 4.56 -7.08
N VAL A 97 7.91 3.91 -7.38
CA VAL A 97 8.35 2.69 -6.68
C VAL A 97 9.38 2.99 -5.59
N ARG A 98 10.20 4.04 -5.76
CA ARG A 98 11.24 4.46 -4.81
C ARG A 98 11.41 5.97 -4.88
N PRO A 99 10.66 6.75 -4.07
CA PRO A 99 10.82 8.19 -4.04
C PRO A 99 12.24 8.57 -3.62
N THR A 100 12.85 9.53 -4.32
CA THR A 100 14.24 9.93 -4.12
C THR A 100 14.44 10.63 -2.77
N PHE A 101 13.74 11.73 -2.54
CA PHE A 101 13.87 12.50 -1.30
C PHE A 101 12.57 12.55 -0.49
N ASN A 102 11.44 12.87 -1.13
CA ASN A 102 10.15 12.90 -0.47
C ASN A 102 9.57 11.49 -0.31
N LYS A 103 9.90 10.87 0.82
CA LYS A 103 9.51 9.50 1.17
C LYS A 103 8.23 9.44 1.99
N TRP A 104 7.45 10.52 2.08
CA TRP A 104 6.30 10.62 2.97
C TRP A 104 5.33 9.44 2.81
N SER A 105 4.81 9.23 1.61
CA SER A 105 3.85 8.15 1.32
C SER A 105 4.43 6.76 1.58
N LEU A 106 5.73 6.56 1.29
CA LEU A 106 6.42 5.29 1.56
C LEU A 106 6.54 5.03 3.06
N VAL A 107 6.97 6.02 3.85
CA VAL A 107 7.14 5.86 5.30
C VAL A 107 5.79 5.61 5.97
N TYR A 108 4.74 6.36 5.60
CA TYR A 108 3.41 6.16 6.17
C TYR A 108 2.76 4.83 5.77
N SER A 109 3.05 4.29 4.59
CA SER A 109 2.59 2.95 4.23
C SER A 109 3.28 1.88 5.09
N GLN A 110 4.58 2.02 5.35
CA GLN A 110 5.27 1.09 6.26
C GLN A 110 4.81 1.22 7.71
N ILE A 111 4.55 2.44 8.20
CA ILE A 111 3.96 2.63 9.53
C ILE A 111 2.62 1.90 9.61
N ARG A 112 1.75 2.06 8.61
CA ARG A 112 0.45 1.39 8.55
C ARG A 112 0.59 -0.13 8.57
N ASN A 113 1.50 -0.69 7.77
CA ASN A 113 1.77 -2.13 7.75
C ASN A 113 2.22 -2.63 9.13
N ASN A 114 3.10 -1.90 9.81
CA ASN A 114 3.52 -2.27 11.15
C ASN A 114 2.37 -2.20 12.16
N VAL A 115 1.52 -1.17 12.10
CA VAL A 115 0.32 -1.08 12.96
C VAL A 115 -0.60 -2.27 12.71
N GLU A 116 -0.89 -2.61 11.46
CA GLU A 116 -1.73 -3.76 11.09
C GLU A 116 -1.16 -5.10 11.62
N PHE A 117 0.16 -5.23 11.70
CA PHE A 117 0.80 -6.42 12.27
C PHE A 117 0.67 -6.53 13.79
N PHE A 118 0.61 -5.40 14.51
CA PHE A 118 0.62 -5.36 15.97
C PHE A 118 -0.78 -5.24 16.61
N GLU A 119 -1.81 -4.89 15.85
CA GLU A 119 -3.22 -4.86 16.27
C GLU A 119 -3.93 -6.21 16.12
#